data_AF-A0A521U664-F1
#
_entry.id   AF-A0A521U664-F1
#
_cell.length_a   1.000
_cell.length_b   1.000
_cell.length_c   1.000
_cell.angle_alpha   90.00
_cell.angle_beta   90.00
_cell.angle_gamma   90.00
#
_symmetry.space_group_name_H-M   'P 1'
#
loop_
_entity.id
_entity.type
_entity.pdbx_description
1 polymer ?
#
loop_
_entity_poly.entity_id
_entity_poly.type
_entity_poly.pdbx_seq_one_letter_code
_entity_poly.pdbx_strand_id
1 'polypeptide(L)'
;MTLSAHVPALARKYRSLLSLRVARQHHGAAPDRARLRALATEFPGALRELDALPMEEMHARAGALEAVDRGAVVEPWMTAMAGYHALMRTALGIRRAGGDPTAVRAEVDALRSSTGITLDELDLAAIARPPRGRLGVFVFSRLGATLGRPPEELWQAMFPTSRADRFAPRKEPSE
;
A
#
# COMPACT_ATOMS: atom_id res chain seq x y z
N MET A 1 4.15 17.23 7.46
CA MET A 1 4.64 16.35 6.38
C MET A 1 3.45 15.84 5.59
N THR A 2 3.53 15.86 4.25
CA THR A 2 2.45 15.44 3.35
C THR A 2 2.72 14.04 2.81
N LEU A 3 1.66 13.29 2.49
CA LEU A 3 1.76 11.95 1.88
C LEU A 3 2.62 11.92 0.60
N SER A 4 2.71 13.05 -0.11
CA SER A 4 3.57 13.22 -1.29
C SER A 4 5.07 13.04 -1.00
N ALA A 5 5.53 13.23 0.25
CA ALA A 5 6.93 13.03 0.62
C ALA A 5 7.41 11.57 0.45
N HIS A 6 6.48 10.61 0.33
CA HIS A 6 6.77 9.19 0.13
C HIS A 6 6.76 8.76 -1.34
N VAL A 7 6.47 9.68 -2.27
CA VAL A 7 6.45 9.39 -3.71
C VAL A 7 7.81 8.88 -4.23
N PRO A 8 8.98 9.43 -3.80
CA PRO A 8 10.28 8.88 -4.21
C PRO A 8 10.48 7.41 -3.79
N ALA A 9 9.87 6.96 -2.69
CA ALA A 9 9.91 5.55 -2.29
C ALA A 9 9.15 4.65 -3.28
N LEU A 10 8.04 5.14 -3.86
CA LEU A 10 7.31 4.42 -4.90
C LEU A 10 8.15 4.26 -6.17
N ALA A 11 8.95 5.27 -6.55
CA ALA A 11 9.86 5.14 -7.70
C ALA A 11 10.87 4.01 -7.49
N ARG A 12 11.43 3.89 -6.28
CA ARG A 12 12.32 2.77 -5.92
C ARG A 12 11.59 1.42 -5.96
N LYS A 13 10.34 1.36 -5.50
CA LYS A 13 9.49 0.16 -5.57
C LYS A 13 9.37 -0.33 -7.01
N TYR A 14 8.91 0.53 -7.93
CA TYR A 14 8.67 0.10 -9.32
C TYR A 14 9.96 -0.24 -10.07
N ARG A 15 11.06 0.50 -9.85
CA ARG A 15 12.38 0.11 -10.38
C ARG A 15 12.81 -1.28 -9.89
N SER A 16 12.56 -1.58 -8.61
CA SER A 16 12.86 -2.90 -8.05
C SER A 16 11.98 -4.00 -8.64
N LEU A 17 10.69 -3.75 -8.84
CA LEU A 17 9.76 -4.68 -9.47
C LEU A 17 10.17 -5.00 -10.92
N LEU A 18 10.46 -3.97 -11.72
CA LEU A 18 10.92 -4.11 -13.09
C LEU A 18 12.22 -4.92 -13.17
N SER A 19 13.22 -4.56 -12.35
CA SER A 19 14.49 -5.28 -12.26
C SER A 19 14.29 -6.78 -11.94
N LEU A 20 13.40 -7.10 -11.00
CA LEU A 20 13.08 -8.49 -10.64
C LEU A 20 12.33 -9.22 -11.77
N ARG A 21 11.41 -8.55 -12.46
CA ARG A 21 10.64 -9.13 -13.57
C ARG A 21 11.54 -9.46 -14.77
N VAL A 22 12.45 -8.56 -15.13
CA VAL A 22 13.47 -8.75 -16.18
C VAL A 22 14.40 -9.91 -15.82
N ALA A 23 14.93 -9.95 -14.59
CA ALA A 23 15.80 -11.06 -14.16
C ALA A 23 15.11 -12.43 -14.25
N ARG A 24 13.82 -12.52 -13.89
CA ARG A 24 13.00 -13.75 -14.03
C ARG A 24 12.87 -14.19 -15.48
N GLN A 25 12.69 -13.25 -16.42
CA GLN A 25 12.53 -13.56 -17.85
C GLN A 25 13.83 -14.02 -18.51
N HIS A 26 14.97 -13.39 -18.17
CA HIS A 26 16.24 -13.63 -18.87
C HIS A 26 17.05 -14.82 -18.33
N HIS A 27 16.99 -15.10 -17.03
CA HIS A 27 17.96 -16.02 -16.42
C HIS A 27 17.35 -17.29 -15.84
N GLY A 28 16.02 -17.42 -15.77
CA GLY A 28 15.37 -18.53 -15.06
C GLY A 28 15.86 -18.69 -13.60
N ALA A 29 16.60 -17.69 -13.09
CA ALA A 29 17.34 -17.80 -11.85
C ALA A 29 16.38 -17.75 -10.67
N ALA A 30 16.69 -18.54 -9.64
CA ALA A 30 15.95 -18.51 -8.40
C ALA A 30 15.90 -17.06 -7.86
N PRO A 31 14.71 -16.55 -7.52
CA PRO A 31 14.60 -15.16 -7.10
C PRO A 31 15.34 -14.95 -5.77
N ASP A 32 16.06 -13.83 -5.68
CA ASP A 32 16.71 -13.38 -4.45
C ASP A 32 15.67 -13.19 -3.35
N ARG A 33 15.60 -14.19 -2.45
CA ARG A 33 14.63 -14.23 -1.36
C ARG A 33 14.81 -13.07 -0.38
N ALA A 34 16.04 -12.62 -0.17
CA ALA A 34 16.31 -11.50 0.73
C ALA A 34 15.75 -10.20 0.14
N ARG A 35 15.99 -9.97 -1.16
CA ARG A 35 15.44 -8.82 -1.89
C ARG A 35 13.91 -8.83 -1.96
N LEU A 36 13.30 -9.99 -2.23
CA LEU A 36 11.84 -10.13 -2.22
C LEU A 36 11.24 -9.82 -0.83
N ARG A 37 11.88 -10.31 0.24
CA ARG A 37 11.43 -10.07 1.60
C ARG A 37 11.54 -8.60 1.97
N ALA A 38 12.68 -7.97 1.68
CA ALA A 38 12.88 -6.54 1.90
C ALA A 38 11.81 -5.71 1.17
N LEU A 39 11.55 -6.03 -0.10
CA LEU A 39 10.52 -5.35 -0.89
C LEU A 39 9.11 -5.55 -0.30
N ALA A 40 8.77 -6.76 0.16
CA ALA A 40 7.48 -7.04 0.77
C ALA A 40 7.30 -6.35 2.13
N THR A 41 8.38 -6.17 2.87
CA THR A 41 8.39 -5.42 4.14
C THR A 41 8.23 -3.92 3.90
N GLU A 42 8.95 -3.35 2.93
CA GLU A 42 8.86 -1.91 2.62
C GLU A 42 7.54 -1.58 1.88
N PHE A 43 7.02 -2.48 1.04
CA PHE A 43 5.83 -2.25 0.24
C PHE A 43 4.87 -3.44 0.33
N PRO A 44 3.99 -3.48 1.34
CA PRO A 44 2.98 -4.53 1.47
C PRO A 44 2.16 -4.72 0.18
N GLY A 45 2.14 -5.94 -0.34
CA GLY A 45 1.47 -6.27 -1.60
C GLY A 45 2.33 -6.16 -2.86
N ALA A 46 3.57 -5.66 -2.77
CA ALA A 46 4.46 -5.54 -3.93
C ALA A 46 4.72 -6.87 -4.64
N LEU A 47 4.76 -7.99 -3.91
CA LEU A 47 4.94 -9.31 -4.54
C LEU A 47 3.73 -9.71 -5.40
N ARG A 48 2.51 -9.35 -4.99
CA ARG A 48 1.31 -9.56 -5.81
C ARG A 48 1.38 -8.74 -7.09
N GLU A 49 1.84 -7.49 -7.00
CA GLU A 49 2.07 -6.65 -8.19
C GLU A 49 3.16 -7.24 -9.09
N LEU A 50 4.26 -7.75 -8.51
CA LEU A 50 5.33 -8.41 -9.26
C LEU A 50 4.79 -9.56 -10.13
N ASP A 51 3.80 -10.29 -9.62
CA ASP A 51 3.24 -11.45 -10.30
C ASP A 51 2.14 -11.06 -11.29
N ALA A 52 1.25 -10.11 -10.94
CA ALA A 52 0.00 -9.85 -11.65
C ALA A 52 -0.07 -8.53 -12.43
N LEU A 53 0.78 -7.53 -12.14
CA LEU A 53 0.74 -6.24 -12.83
C LEU A 53 1.40 -6.37 -14.21
N PRO A 54 0.77 -5.91 -15.32
CA PRO A 54 1.40 -5.91 -16.63
C PRO A 54 2.71 -5.11 -16.64
N MET A 55 3.69 -5.55 -17.43
CA MET A 55 5.00 -4.90 -17.50
C MET A 55 4.89 -3.46 -18.04
N GLU A 56 4.01 -3.22 -19.02
CA GLU A 56 3.72 -1.89 -19.55
C GLU A 56 3.20 -0.94 -18.45
N GLU A 57 2.26 -1.40 -17.62
CA GLU A 57 1.73 -0.64 -16.50
C GLU A 57 2.82 -0.35 -15.45
N MET A 58 3.72 -1.30 -15.16
CA MET A 58 4.87 -1.05 -14.29
C MET A 58 5.79 0.05 -14.85
N HIS A 59 6.06 0.04 -16.16
CA HIS A 59 6.85 1.08 -16.83
C HIS A 59 6.15 2.44 -16.81
N ALA A 60 4.85 2.48 -17.11
CA ALA A 60 4.06 3.71 -17.06
C ALA A 60 4.10 4.35 -15.67
N ARG A 61 3.89 3.56 -14.61
CA ARG A 61 3.97 4.04 -13.23
C ARG A 61 5.38 4.50 -12.85
N ALA A 62 6.41 3.75 -13.23
CA ALA A 62 7.80 4.15 -12.98
C ALA A 62 8.12 5.49 -13.66
N GLY A 63 7.76 5.65 -14.94
CA GLY A 63 7.99 6.87 -15.70
C GLY A 63 7.24 8.08 -15.12
N ALA A 64 5.98 7.90 -14.70
CA ALA A 64 5.21 8.96 -14.04
C ALA A 64 5.85 9.40 -12.71
N LEU A 65 6.34 8.46 -11.91
CA LEU A 65 7.03 8.75 -10.64
C LEU A 65 8.38 9.44 -10.86
N GLU A 66 9.15 9.01 -11.86
CA GLU A 66 10.40 9.68 -12.23
C GLU A 66 10.16 11.08 -12.82
N ALA A 67 9.02 11.32 -13.46
CA ALA A 67 8.65 12.65 -13.92
C ALA A 67 8.41 13.61 -12.74
N VAL A 68 7.84 13.12 -11.63
CA VAL A 68 7.70 13.91 -10.39
C VAL A 68 9.06 14.33 -9.85
N ASP A 69 10.06 13.44 -9.87
CA ASP A 69 11.44 13.78 -9.46
C ASP A 69 12.04 14.90 -10.35
N ARG A 70 11.52 15.08 -11.56
CA ARG A 70 11.89 16.16 -12.50
C ARG A 70 10.97 17.39 -12.42
N GLY A 71 10.07 17.45 -11.44
CA GLY A 71 9.17 18.59 -11.22
C GLY A 71 7.77 18.45 -11.81
N ALA A 72 7.39 17.28 -12.32
CA ALA A 72 5.99 17.03 -12.68
C ALA A 72 5.08 17.05 -11.44
N VAL A 73 3.78 17.29 -11.67
CA VAL A 73 2.77 17.31 -10.62
C VAL A 73 2.56 15.90 -10.07
N VAL A 74 2.48 15.78 -8.74
CA VAL A 74 2.12 14.52 -8.08
C VAL A 74 0.67 14.17 -8.40
N GLU A 75 0.46 13.03 -9.04
CA GLU A 75 -0.88 12.56 -9.34
C GLU A 75 -1.60 11.99 -8.10
N PRO A 76 -2.95 12.03 -8.06
CA PRO A 76 -3.72 11.53 -6.92
C PRO A 76 -3.43 10.08 -6.55
N TRP A 77 -3.24 9.20 -7.54
CA TRP A 77 -2.96 7.79 -7.30
C TRP A 77 -1.61 7.58 -6.60
N MET A 78 -0.61 8.44 -6.83
CA MET A 78 0.71 8.36 -6.19
C MET A 78 0.59 8.66 -4.70
N THR A 79 -0.17 9.69 -4.36
CA THR A 79 -0.46 10.07 -2.97
C THR A 79 -1.25 8.97 -2.26
N ALA A 80 -2.28 8.42 -2.91
CA ALA A 80 -3.06 7.31 -2.38
C ALA A 80 -2.21 6.05 -2.17
N MET A 81 -1.38 5.68 -3.15
CA MET A 81 -0.49 4.52 -3.07
C MET A 81 0.53 4.66 -1.94
N ALA A 82 1.12 5.85 -1.77
CA ALA A 82 2.02 6.15 -0.67
C ALA A 82 1.35 5.97 0.71
N GLY A 83 0.17 6.56 0.88
CA GLY A 83 -0.61 6.44 2.11
C GLY A 83 -1.05 5.00 2.40
N TYR A 84 -1.43 4.25 1.36
CA TYR A 84 -1.77 2.84 1.47
C TYR A 84 -0.60 2.02 2.03
N HIS A 85 0.62 2.17 1.48
CA HIS A 85 1.78 1.41 1.96
C HIS A 85 2.14 1.78 3.39
N ALA A 86 2.11 3.07 3.75
CA ALA A 86 2.38 3.52 5.10
C ALA A 86 1.38 2.93 6.11
N LEU A 87 0.08 3.09 5.86
CA LEU A 87 -0.97 2.56 6.73
C LEU A 87 -0.92 1.03 6.85
N MET A 88 -0.71 0.32 5.74
CA MET A 88 -0.64 -1.14 5.75
C MET A 88 0.57 -1.64 6.55
N ARG A 89 1.74 -1.00 6.41
CA ARG A 89 2.92 -1.34 7.22
C ARG A 89 2.66 -1.14 8.70
N THR A 90 2.14 0.03 9.08
CA THR A 90 1.81 0.35 10.47
C THR A 90 0.80 -0.63 11.04
N ALA A 91 -0.26 -0.96 10.31
CA ALA A 91 -1.26 -1.90 10.76
C ALA A 91 -0.70 -3.33 10.94
N LEU A 92 0.20 -3.78 10.07
CA LEU A 92 0.93 -5.05 10.24
C LEU A 92 1.93 -4.98 11.41
N GLY A 93 2.56 -3.83 11.64
CA GLY A 93 3.42 -3.58 12.81
C GLY A 93 2.66 -3.70 14.12
N ILE A 94 1.53 -3.02 14.24
CA ILE A 94 0.64 -3.08 15.40
C ILE A 94 0.18 -4.52 15.67
N ARG A 95 -0.18 -5.28 14.62
CA ARG A 95 -0.54 -6.71 14.80
C ARG A 95 0.64 -7.56 15.28
N ARG A 96 1.86 -7.29 14.82
CA ARG A 96 3.07 -7.99 15.27
C ARG A 96 3.44 -7.65 16.71
N ALA A 97 3.13 -6.43 17.17
CA ALA A 97 3.36 -6.01 18.55
C ALA A 97 2.53 -6.81 19.58
N GLY A 98 1.48 -7.52 19.15
CA GLY A 98 0.78 -8.49 19.99
C GLY A 98 0.12 -7.89 21.25
N GLY A 99 -0.14 -6.59 21.26
CA GLY A 99 -0.72 -5.88 22.40
C GLY A 99 0.29 -5.14 23.28
N ASP A 100 1.60 -5.16 22.99
CA ASP A 100 2.59 -4.31 23.65
C ASP A 100 2.27 -2.81 23.39
N PRO A 101 1.85 -2.03 24.41
CA PRO A 101 1.47 -0.64 24.23
C PRO A 101 2.63 0.25 23.76
N THR A 102 3.87 -0.09 24.10
CA THR A 102 5.06 0.69 23.74
C THR A 102 5.36 0.52 22.25
N ALA A 103 5.36 -0.72 21.77
CA ALA A 103 5.56 -1.02 20.36
C ALA A 103 4.41 -0.48 19.49
N VAL A 104 3.14 -0.60 19.95
CA VAL A 104 1.99 -0.01 19.25
C VAL A 104 2.12 1.51 19.13
N ARG A 105 2.49 2.18 20.23
CA ARG A 105 2.70 3.64 20.23
C ARG A 105 3.81 4.06 19.25
N ALA A 106 4.92 3.33 19.23
CA ALA A 106 6.01 3.59 18.30
C ALA A 106 5.57 3.52 16.82
N GLU A 107 4.75 2.51 16.46
CA GLU A 107 4.21 2.37 15.10
C GLU A 107 3.24 3.52 14.73
N VAL A 108 2.39 3.95 15.67
CA VAL A 108 1.47 5.09 15.48
C VAL A 108 2.23 6.41 15.35
N ASP A 109 3.22 6.65 16.22
CA ASP A 109 4.02 7.87 16.18
C ASP A 109 4.86 7.96 14.90
N ALA A 110 5.40 6.84 14.42
CA ALA A 110 6.10 6.79 13.13
C ALA A 110 5.18 7.11 11.95
N LEU A 111 3.95 6.57 11.94
CA LEU A 111 2.94 6.90 10.94
C LEU A 111 2.61 8.40 10.96
N ARG A 112 2.27 8.94 12.13
CA ARG A 112 1.90 10.35 12.29
C ARG A 112 3.02 11.26 11.83
N SER A 113 4.24 10.98 12.27
CA SER A 113 5.41 11.81 11.93
C SER A 113 5.66 11.81 10.42
N SER A 114 5.57 10.66 9.77
CA SER A 114 5.90 10.52 8.36
C SER A 114 4.78 10.95 7.40
N THR A 115 3.51 10.85 7.80
CA THR A 115 2.36 11.04 6.88
C THR A 115 1.35 12.07 7.35
N GLY A 116 1.37 12.44 8.63
CA GLY A 116 0.31 13.22 9.27
C GLY A 116 -0.94 12.39 9.63
N ILE A 117 -1.01 11.10 9.28
CA ILE A 117 -2.16 10.27 9.61
C ILE A 117 -2.15 9.94 11.10
N THR A 118 -3.27 10.24 11.77
CA THR A 118 -3.53 9.84 13.16
C THR A 118 -4.40 8.59 13.20
N LEU A 119 -4.17 7.73 14.18
CA LEU A 119 -5.02 6.59 14.50
C LEU A 119 -5.59 6.75 15.90
N ASP A 120 -6.89 6.54 16.05
CA ASP A 120 -7.59 6.56 17.34
C ASP A 120 -7.84 5.14 17.88
N GLU A 121 -8.54 5.04 19.01
CA GLU A 121 -8.86 3.75 19.64
C GLU A 121 -9.75 2.85 18.76
N LEU A 122 -10.66 3.43 17.96
CA LEU A 122 -11.50 2.68 17.03
C LEU A 122 -10.67 2.13 15.88
N ASP A 123 -9.70 2.90 15.38
CA ASP A 123 -8.74 2.45 14.37
C ASP A 123 -7.90 1.28 14.91
N LEU A 124 -7.39 1.38 16.14
CA LEU A 124 -6.63 0.30 16.78
C LEU A 124 -7.48 -0.97 16.96
N ALA A 125 -8.74 -0.82 17.38
CA ALA A 125 -9.69 -1.93 17.48
C ALA A 125 -9.95 -2.58 16.11
N ALA A 126 -10.10 -1.77 15.06
CA ALA A 126 -10.28 -2.24 13.68
C ALA A 126 -9.02 -2.92 13.12
N ILE A 127 -7.81 -2.52 13.53
CA ILE A 127 -6.58 -3.22 13.15
C ILE A 127 -6.49 -4.59 13.83
N ALA A 128 -6.83 -4.65 15.11
CA ALA A 128 -6.84 -5.90 15.89
C ALA A 128 -7.92 -6.87 15.37
N ARG A 129 -9.09 -6.35 15.01
CA ARG A 129 -10.24 -7.09 14.48
C ARG A 129 -10.69 -6.47 13.15
N PRO A 130 -10.01 -6.81 12.02
CA PRO A 130 -10.28 -6.21 10.72
C PRO A 130 -11.73 -6.32 10.27
N PRO A 131 -12.32 -5.24 9.74
CA PRO A 131 -13.64 -5.29 9.10
C PRO A 131 -13.67 -6.38 8.02
N ARG A 132 -14.69 -7.23 8.08
CA ARG A 132 -14.85 -8.39 7.17
C ARG A 132 -13.64 -9.34 7.16
N GLY A 133 -12.86 -9.37 8.25
CA GLY A 133 -11.63 -10.15 8.37
C GLY A 133 -10.48 -9.68 7.46
N ARG A 134 -10.58 -8.48 6.85
CA ARG A 134 -9.64 -8.00 5.83
C ARG A 134 -9.04 -6.66 6.21
N LEU A 135 -7.75 -6.65 6.53
CA LEU A 135 -7.03 -5.41 6.88
C LEU A 135 -7.07 -4.36 5.77
N GLY A 136 -7.10 -4.78 4.51
CA GLY A 136 -7.26 -3.88 3.37
C GLY A 136 -8.52 -3.02 3.45
N VAL A 137 -9.63 -3.54 3.98
CA VAL A 137 -10.88 -2.77 4.10
C VAL A 137 -10.67 -1.59 5.05
N PHE A 138 -10.11 -1.85 6.23
CA PHE A 138 -9.72 -0.80 7.17
C PHE A 138 -8.79 0.23 6.53
N VAL A 139 -7.71 -0.21 5.87
CA VAL A 139 -6.71 0.70 5.28
C VAL A 139 -7.33 1.63 4.24
N PHE A 140 -8.18 1.12 3.35
CA PHE A 140 -8.85 1.97 2.36
C PHE A 140 -9.89 2.90 2.98
N SER A 141 -10.63 2.46 4.00
CA SER A 141 -11.55 3.33 4.74
C SER A 141 -10.82 4.49 5.43
N ARG A 142 -9.73 4.20 6.15
CA ARG A 142 -8.92 5.22 6.84
C ARG A 142 -8.23 6.18 5.86
N LEU A 143 -7.69 5.64 4.77
CA LEU A 143 -7.07 6.45 3.72
C LEU A 143 -8.10 7.34 3.02
N GLY A 144 -9.30 6.81 2.77
CA GLY A 144 -10.43 7.56 2.22
C GLY A 144 -10.82 8.74 3.09
N ALA A 145 -11.00 8.51 4.39
CA ALA A 145 -11.26 9.57 5.36
C ALA A 145 -10.14 10.63 5.39
N THR A 146 -8.88 10.20 5.27
CA THR A 146 -7.72 11.11 5.26
C THR A 146 -7.69 11.98 3.99
N LEU A 147 -8.05 11.41 2.84
CA LEU A 147 -7.98 12.08 1.53
C LEU A 147 -9.30 12.75 1.11
N GLY A 148 -10.36 12.61 1.92
CA GLY A 148 -11.70 13.09 1.56
C GLY A 148 -12.31 12.37 0.35
N ARG A 149 -11.98 11.09 0.14
CA ARG A 149 -12.41 10.29 -1.02
C ARG A 149 -13.01 8.95 -0.61
N PRO A 150 -14.00 8.42 -1.35
CA PRO A 150 -14.51 7.07 -1.12
C PRO A 150 -13.42 5.99 -1.32
N PRO A 151 -13.42 4.92 -0.51
CA PRO A 151 -12.52 3.77 -0.66
C PRO A 151 -12.48 3.17 -2.07
N GLU A 152 -13.64 3.14 -2.74
CA GLU A 152 -13.82 2.60 -4.09
C GLU A 152 -13.11 3.46 -5.13
N GLU A 153 -13.17 4.79 -4.99
CA GLU A 153 -12.48 5.73 -5.88
C GLU A 153 -10.96 5.59 -5.73
N LEU A 154 -10.46 5.51 -4.50
CA LEU A 154 -9.05 5.28 -4.22
C LEU A 154 -8.56 3.95 -4.79
N TRP A 155 -9.37 2.90 -4.65
CA TRP A 155 -9.07 1.59 -5.21
C TRP A 155 -8.97 1.64 -6.73
N GLN A 156 -9.94 2.27 -7.41
CA GLN A 156 -9.93 2.41 -8.87
C GLN A 156 -8.76 3.25 -9.36
N ALA A 157 -8.42 4.34 -8.66
CA ALA A 157 -7.25 5.15 -8.98
C ALA A 157 -5.94 4.36 -8.85
N MET A 158 -5.84 3.45 -7.88
CA MET A 158 -4.63 2.65 -7.65
C MET A 158 -4.57 1.36 -8.49
N PHE A 159 -5.72 0.78 -8.84
CA PHE A 159 -5.85 -0.53 -9.48
C PHE A 159 -6.97 -0.51 -10.54
N PRO A 160 -6.80 0.24 -11.65
CA PRO A 160 -7.87 0.49 -12.63
C PRO A 160 -8.37 -0.78 -13.35
N THR A 161 -7.56 -1.83 -13.38
CA THR A 161 -7.91 -3.13 -14.00
C THR A 161 -8.59 -4.11 -13.04
N SER A 162 -8.75 -3.74 -11.75
CA SER A 162 -9.30 -4.64 -10.72
C SER A 162 -10.79 -4.39 -10.47
N ARG A 163 -11.59 -5.47 -10.36
CA ARG A 163 -13.00 -5.39 -9.94
C ARG A 163 -13.11 -4.79 -8.53
N ALA A 164 -14.04 -3.86 -8.33
CA ALA A 164 -14.30 -3.18 -7.04
C ALA A 164 -15.21 -3.94 -6.08
N ASP A 165 -15.55 -5.20 -6.37
CA ASP A 165 -16.44 -6.04 -5.56
C ASP A 165 -15.95 -6.24 -4.11
N ARG A 166 -14.68 -5.93 -3.84
CA ARG A 166 -14.04 -6.01 -2.52
C ARG A 166 -14.71 -5.17 -1.43
N PHE A 167 -15.40 -4.10 -1.78
CA PHE A 167 -16.08 -3.21 -0.83
C PHE A 167 -17.58 -3.48 -0.69
N ALA A 168 -18.16 -4.27 -1.59
CA ALA A 168 -19.57 -4.61 -1.56
C ALA A 168 -19.95 -5.32 -0.24
N PRO A 169 -21.19 -5.13 0.26
CA PRO A 169 -21.70 -5.92 1.38
C PRO A 169 -21.65 -7.41 1.03
N ARG A 170 -21.36 -8.26 2.02
CA ARG A 170 -21.41 -9.71 1.86
C ARG A 170 -22.86 -10.05 1.52
N LYS A 171 -23.11 -10.75 0.41
CA LYS A 171 -24.45 -11.30 0.13
C LYS A 171 -24.83 -12.16 1.33
N GLU A 172 -25.92 -11.81 1.99
CA GLU A 172 -26.48 -12.67 3.03
C GLU A 172 -26.86 -14.00 2.37
N PRO A 173 -26.61 -15.14 3.04
CA PRO A 173 -27.08 -16.42 2.52
C PRO A 173 -28.59 -16.32 2.35
N SER A 174 -29.06 -16.58 1.13
CA SER A 174 -30.49 -16.74 0.89
C SER A 174 -31.00 -17.89 1.77
N GLU A 175 -31.96 -17.59 2.64
CA GLU A 175 -32.71 -18.58 3.41
C GLU A 175 -33.43 -19.59 2.51
#